data_AF-A0A1E4FL30-F1
#
_entry.id   AF-A0A1E4FL30-F1
#
_cell.length_a   1.000
_cell.length_b   1.000
_cell.length_c   1.000
_cell.angle_alpha   90.00
_cell.angle_beta   90.00
_cell.angle_gamma   90.00
#
_symmetry.space_group_name_H-M   'P 1'
#
loop_
_entity.id
_entity.type
_entity.pdbx_description
1 polymer ?
#
loop_
_entity_poly.entity_id
_entity_poly.type
_entity_poly.pdbx_seq_one_letter_code
_entity_poly.pdbx_strand_id
1 'polypeptide(L)'
;MKRLLPHPILAGFILVFWLILQQSAGLGHILLGSVVGVIASLATALIIPEPLTVRRPLKILQLLAVAGVDIVRSNIAVMLILFNPRPKPTADFIEMPLRLTNTFGLAVLACLITATPGSAWLEYDRERSTVLIHVFDLVDADEWVETIKNRYESLLLEIFQ
;
A
#
# COMPACT_ATOMS: atom_id res chain seq x y z
N MET A 1 4.10 -4.53 31.32
CA MET A 1 5.52 -4.78 30.98
C MET A 1 5.89 -3.85 29.84
N LYS A 2 6.72 -2.82 30.09
CA LYS A 2 7.12 -1.85 29.04
C LYS A 2 7.88 -2.62 27.97
N ARG A 3 7.32 -2.75 26.76
CA ARG A 3 8.02 -3.36 25.62
C ARG A 3 9.27 -2.50 25.37
N LEU A 4 10.46 -3.10 25.49
CA LEU A 4 11.73 -2.40 25.25
C LEU A 4 11.81 -1.83 23.82
N LEU A 5 11.03 -2.39 22.89
CA LEU A 5 10.90 -1.95 21.51
C LEU A 5 9.42 -1.69 21.19
N PRO A 6 9.02 -0.43 20.93
CA PRO A 6 7.63 -0.09 20.62
C PRO A 6 7.17 -0.76 19.32
N HIS A 7 8.04 -0.78 18.29
CA HIS A 7 7.75 -1.34 16.95
C HIS A 7 8.83 -2.36 16.54
N PRO A 8 8.78 -3.62 17.01
CA PRO A 8 9.84 -4.61 16.77
C PRO A 8 9.91 -5.09 15.31
N ILE A 9 8.77 -5.13 14.61
CA ILE A 9 8.72 -5.52 13.19
C ILE A 9 9.48 -4.50 12.33
N LEU A 10 9.31 -3.20 12.62
CA LEU A 10 10.02 -2.13 11.92
C LEU A 10 11.54 -2.22 12.15
N ALA A 11 11.97 -2.45 13.40
CA ALA A 11 13.39 -2.60 13.71
C ALA A 11 14.02 -3.77 12.94
N GLY A 12 13.33 -4.93 12.91
CA GLY A 12 13.76 -6.09 12.13
C GLY A 12 13.79 -5.83 10.64
N PHE A 13 12.77 -5.15 10.09
CA PHE A 13 12.73 -4.77 8.68
C PHE A 13 13.90 -3.86 8.30
N ILE A 14 14.19 -2.84 9.11
CA ILE A 14 15.32 -1.92 8.88
C ILE A 14 16.65 -2.65 8.92
N LEU A 15 16.84 -3.58 9.87
CA LEU A 15 18.05 -4.41 9.91
C LEU A 15 18.19 -5.26 8.65
N VAL A 16 17.14 -5.97 8.24
CA VAL A 16 17.19 -6.81 7.02
C VAL A 16 17.48 -5.94 5.80
N PHE A 17 16.79 -4.81 5.67
CA PHE A 17 17.01 -3.87 4.57
C PHE A 17 18.43 -3.32 4.57
N TRP A 18 18.98 -2.97 5.74
CA TRP A 18 20.38 -2.55 5.91
C TRP A 18 21.36 -3.61 5.41
N LEU A 19 21.18 -4.87 5.80
CA LEU A 19 22.06 -5.97 5.39
C LEU A 19 21.98 -6.24 3.88
N ILE A 20 20.78 -6.11 3.29
CA ILE A 20 20.58 -6.19 1.83
C ILE A 20 21.32 -5.04 1.15
N LEU A 21 21.17 -3.80 1.62
CA LEU A 21 21.87 -2.66 1.02
C LEU A 21 23.39 -2.80 1.08
N GLN A 22 23.90 -3.31 2.20
CA GLN A 22 25.33 -3.47 2.42
C GLN A 22 25.91 -4.73 1.76
N GLN A 23 25.05 -5.64 1.28
CA GLN A 23 25.44 -6.93 0.68
C GLN A 23 26.38 -7.76 1.57
N SER A 24 26.26 -7.61 2.90
CA SER A 24 27.16 -8.27 3.86
C SER A 24 26.47 -8.54 5.18
N ALA A 25 26.60 -9.78 5.66
CA ALA A 25 26.14 -10.24 6.97
C ALA A 25 27.27 -10.27 8.02
N GLY A 26 28.33 -9.48 7.83
CA GLY A 26 29.39 -9.35 8.83
C GLY A 26 28.88 -8.82 10.16
N LEU A 27 29.49 -9.25 11.27
CA LEU A 27 29.11 -8.85 12.64
C LEU A 27 28.98 -7.33 12.82
N GLY A 28 29.87 -6.54 12.21
CA GLY A 28 29.82 -5.07 12.27
C GLY A 28 28.54 -4.49 11.67
N HIS A 29 28.07 -5.02 10.54
CA HIS A 29 26.83 -4.55 9.89
C HIS A 29 25.58 -5.01 10.63
N ILE A 30 25.60 -6.21 11.21
CA ILE A 30 24.50 -6.68 12.06
C ILE A 30 24.35 -5.77 13.28
N LEU A 31 25.46 -5.42 13.96
CA LEU A 31 25.43 -4.52 15.10
C LEU A 31 24.96 -3.13 14.71
N LEU A 32 25.55 -2.53 13.68
CA LEU A 32 25.20 -1.18 13.24
C LEU A 32 23.75 -1.09 12.75
N GLY A 33 23.32 -2.04 11.91
CA GLY A 33 21.94 -2.13 11.43
C GLY A 33 20.93 -2.34 12.57
N SER A 34 21.30 -3.10 13.61
CA SER A 34 20.44 -3.29 14.79
C SER A 34 20.27 -1.99 15.56
N VAL A 35 21.36 -1.25 15.79
CA VAL A 35 21.30 0.07 16.45
C VAL A 35 20.42 1.03 15.65
N VAL A 36 20.59 1.10 14.33
CA VAL A 36 19.74 1.93 13.45
C VAL A 36 18.28 1.51 13.54
N GLY A 37 17.98 0.21 13.50
CA GLY A 37 16.61 -0.31 13.62
C GLY A 37 15.96 0.02 14.96
N VAL A 38 16.71 -0.06 16.07
CA VAL A 38 16.22 0.32 17.41
C VAL A 38 15.92 1.82 17.46
N ILE A 39 16.85 2.67 17.00
CA ILE A 39 16.66 4.13 16.99
C ILE A 39 15.44 4.50 16.15
N ALA A 40 15.30 3.92 14.96
CA ALA A 40 14.15 4.18 14.10
C ALA A 40 12.84 3.73 14.75
N SER A 41 12.81 2.54 15.39
CA SER A 41 11.64 2.05 16.13
C SER A 41 11.19 3.03 17.22
N LEU A 42 12.15 3.55 18.00
CA LEU A 42 11.89 4.53 19.04
C LEU A 42 11.41 5.87 18.47
N ALA A 43 12.03 6.35 17.39
CA ALA A 43 11.63 7.59 16.73
C ALA A 43 10.21 7.50 16.16
N THR A 44 9.87 6.38 15.50
CA THR A 44 8.53 6.16 14.94
C THR A 44 7.46 6.09 16.01
N ALA A 45 7.77 5.61 17.22
CA ALA A 45 6.80 5.59 18.32
C ALA A 45 6.31 6.98 18.76
N LEU A 46 7.06 8.04 18.43
CA LEU A 46 6.65 9.43 18.68
C LEU A 46 5.65 9.96 17.65
N ILE A 47 5.60 9.36 16.46
CA ILE A 47 4.84 9.85 15.30
C ILE A 47 3.64 8.94 15.02
N ILE A 48 3.84 7.62 15.10
CA ILE A 48 2.84 6.60 14.80
C ILE A 48 2.55 5.82 16.08
N PRO A 49 1.48 6.18 16.81
CA PRO A 49 1.12 5.52 18.06
C PRO A 49 0.48 4.14 17.81
N GLU A 50 -0.10 3.91 16.63
CA GLU A 50 -0.74 2.64 16.28
C GLU A 50 0.31 1.55 15.97
N PRO A 51 0.29 0.41 16.67
CA PRO A 51 1.20 -0.69 16.36
C PRO A 51 0.79 -1.37 15.04
N LEU A 52 1.78 -1.67 14.21
CA LEU A 52 1.58 -2.49 13.01
C LEU A 52 1.05 -3.88 13.40
N THR A 53 -0.18 -4.17 12.99
CA THR A 53 -0.84 -5.46 13.24
C THR A 53 -1.11 -6.13 11.90
N VAL A 54 -0.49 -7.29 11.68
CA VAL A 54 -0.69 -8.12 10.49
C VAL A 54 -1.33 -9.44 10.94
N ARG A 55 -2.61 -9.61 10.64
CA ARG A 55 -3.41 -10.79 11.03
C ARG A 55 -3.15 -11.98 10.13
N ARG A 56 -3.01 -11.74 8.81
CA ARG A 56 -2.82 -12.80 7.80
C ARG A 56 -1.62 -12.50 6.89
N PRO A 57 -0.38 -12.72 7.34
CA PRO A 57 0.82 -12.36 6.57
C PRO A 57 0.93 -13.08 5.22
N LEU A 58 0.42 -14.32 5.11
CA LEU A 58 0.40 -15.06 3.84
C LEU A 58 -0.46 -14.39 2.76
N LYS A 59 -1.49 -13.63 3.15
CA LYS A 59 -2.34 -12.88 2.22
C LYS A 59 -1.62 -11.69 1.58
N ILE A 60 -0.50 -11.24 2.16
CA ILE A 60 0.36 -10.22 1.54
C ILE A 60 0.92 -10.72 0.20
N LEU A 61 1.32 -11.99 0.11
CA LEU A 61 1.80 -12.56 -1.15
C LEU A 61 0.68 -12.61 -2.20
N GLN A 62 -0.54 -12.94 -1.79
CA GLN A 62 -1.71 -12.90 -2.66
C GLN A 62 -1.98 -11.46 -3.15
N LEU A 63 -1.94 -10.47 -2.25
CA LEU A 63 -2.12 -9.07 -2.60
C LEU A 63 -1.06 -8.60 -3.61
N LEU A 64 0.22 -8.93 -3.37
CA LEU A 64 1.32 -8.59 -4.28
C LEU A 64 1.15 -9.23 -5.66
N ALA A 65 0.73 -10.49 -5.73
CA ALA A 65 0.50 -11.18 -6.99
C ALA A 65 -0.67 -10.54 -7.78
N VAL A 66 -1.79 -10.29 -7.11
CA VAL A 66 -2.99 -9.66 -7.71
C VAL A 66 -2.65 -8.26 -8.23
N ALA A 67 -2.05 -7.42 -7.37
CA ALA A 67 -1.65 -6.07 -7.73
C ALA A 67 -0.60 -6.06 -8.85
N GLY A 68 0.39 -6.95 -8.81
CA GLY A 68 1.42 -7.04 -9.84
C GLY A 68 0.82 -7.36 -11.22
N VAL A 69 -0.13 -8.29 -11.28
CA VAL A 69 -0.84 -8.62 -12.53
C VAL A 69 -1.64 -7.41 -13.03
N ASP A 70 -2.33 -6.71 -12.16
CA ASP A 70 -3.15 -5.55 -12.54
C ASP A 70 -2.31 -4.37 -13.00
N ILE A 71 -1.19 -4.08 -12.32
CA ILE A 71 -0.23 -3.05 -12.73
C ILE A 71 0.32 -3.39 -14.12
N VAL A 72 0.74 -4.63 -14.38
CA VAL A 72 1.24 -5.04 -15.70
C VAL A 72 0.16 -4.89 -16.77
N ARG A 73 -1.06 -5.38 -16.50
CA ARG A 73 -2.19 -5.26 -17.44
C ARG A 73 -2.53 -3.80 -17.75
N SER A 74 -2.56 -2.95 -16.74
CA SER A 74 -2.86 -1.53 -16.91
C SER A 74 -1.76 -0.81 -17.69
N ASN A 75 -0.47 -1.11 -17.44
CA ASN A 75 0.62 -0.59 -18.27
C ASN A 75 0.50 -1.02 -19.74
N ILE A 76 0.12 -2.27 -20.01
CA ILE A 76 -0.14 -2.73 -21.38
C ILE A 76 -1.33 -1.97 -21.99
N ALA A 77 -2.40 -1.74 -21.24
CA ALA A 77 -3.57 -0.99 -21.71
C ALA A 77 -3.19 0.45 -22.10
N VAL A 78 -2.43 1.15 -21.25
CA VAL A 78 -1.90 2.49 -21.55
C VAL A 78 -1.01 2.47 -22.79
N MET A 79 -0.12 1.49 -22.91
CA MET A 79 0.72 1.32 -24.09
C MET A 79 -0.12 1.18 -25.37
N LEU A 80 -1.19 0.38 -25.35
CA LEU A 80 -2.09 0.21 -26.50
C LEU A 80 -2.84 1.50 -26.88
N ILE A 81 -3.24 2.31 -25.89
CA ILE A 81 -3.87 3.63 -26.13
C ILE A 81 -2.89 4.57 -26.85
N LEU A 82 -1.61 4.55 -26.50
CA LEU A 82 -0.59 5.36 -27.18
C LEU A 82 -0.41 4.97 -28.66
N PHE A 83 -0.55 3.69 -29.00
CA PHE A 83 -0.45 3.21 -30.38
C PHE A 83 -1.74 3.40 -31.20
N ASN A 84 -2.89 3.49 -30.54
CA ASN A 84 -4.17 3.70 -31.20
C ASN A 84 -5.01 4.77 -30.46
N PRO A 85 -4.72 6.06 -30.69
CA PRO A 85 -5.34 7.15 -29.96
C PRO A 85 -6.86 7.13 -30.13
N ARG A 86 -7.58 6.92 -29.04
CA ARG A 86 -9.03 7.10 -29.04
C ARG A 86 -9.38 8.60 -28.99
N PRO A 87 -10.49 9.04 -29.61
CA PRO A 87 -10.76 10.46 -29.76
C PRO A 87 -10.90 11.25 -28.45
N LYS A 88 -11.40 10.64 -27.35
CA LYS A 88 -11.58 11.31 -26.04
C LYS A 88 -11.66 10.28 -24.89
N PRO A 89 -10.68 10.20 -23.99
CA PRO A 89 -10.84 9.52 -22.70
C PRO A 89 -11.83 10.29 -21.81
N THR A 90 -12.70 9.58 -21.09
CA THR A 90 -13.60 10.19 -20.09
C THR A 90 -12.94 10.13 -18.73
N ALA A 91 -12.38 11.26 -18.29
CA ALA A 91 -11.77 11.35 -16.98
C ALA A 91 -12.80 11.90 -15.98
N ASP A 92 -12.92 11.28 -14.80
CA ASP A 92 -13.90 11.67 -13.79
C ASP A 92 -13.38 11.43 -12.36
N PHE A 93 -14.09 11.96 -11.38
CA PHE A 93 -13.85 11.76 -9.95
C PHE A 93 -14.90 10.84 -9.36
N ILE A 94 -14.44 9.88 -8.55
CA ILE A 94 -15.30 8.91 -7.87
C ILE A 94 -15.06 9.01 -6.37
N GLU A 95 -16.17 9.09 -5.63
CA GLU A 95 -16.16 8.90 -4.19
C GLU A 95 -16.47 7.44 -3.87
N MET A 96 -15.55 6.77 -3.18
CA MET A 96 -15.71 5.37 -2.79
C MET A 96 -15.73 5.23 -1.26
N PRO A 97 -16.84 4.78 -0.65
CA PRO A 97 -16.87 4.49 0.78
C PRO A 97 -16.07 3.23 1.10
N LEU A 98 -15.18 3.30 2.08
CA LEU A 98 -14.29 2.25 2.54
C LEU A 98 -14.73 1.70 3.90
N ARG A 99 -14.61 0.38 4.07
CA ARG A 99 -14.66 -0.32 5.36
C ARG A 99 -13.29 -0.37 6.03
N LEU A 100 -12.22 -0.28 5.24
CA LEU A 100 -10.85 -0.30 5.74
C LEU A 100 -10.55 1.00 6.48
N THR A 101 -10.26 0.91 7.77
CA THR A 101 -9.93 2.09 8.61
C THR A 101 -8.51 2.06 9.16
N ASN A 102 -7.79 0.95 8.98
CA ASN A 102 -6.42 0.81 9.45
C ASN A 102 -5.47 1.72 8.65
N THR A 103 -4.68 2.54 9.35
CA THR A 103 -3.77 3.53 8.73
C THR A 103 -2.78 2.89 7.75
N PHE A 104 -2.19 1.73 8.09
CA PHE A 104 -1.26 1.04 7.20
C PHE A 104 -1.98 0.41 6.00
N GLY A 105 -3.16 -0.17 6.22
CA GLY A 105 -3.99 -0.69 5.13
C GLY A 105 -4.40 0.40 4.13
N LEU A 106 -4.83 1.56 4.63
CA LEU A 106 -5.18 2.71 3.81
C LEU A 106 -3.97 3.21 3.01
N ALA A 107 -2.79 3.31 3.62
CA ALA A 107 -1.57 3.69 2.93
C ALA A 107 -1.21 2.71 1.80
N VAL A 108 -1.32 1.39 2.05
CA VAL A 108 -1.09 0.38 1.01
C VAL A 108 -2.13 0.51 -0.11
N LEU A 109 -3.41 0.68 0.22
CA LEU A 109 -4.47 0.87 -0.78
C LEU A 109 -4.21 2.09 -1.66
N ALA A 110 -3.81 3.21 -1.06
CA ALA A 110 -3.45 4.44 -1.78
C ALA A 110 -2.29 4.22 -2.74
N CYS A 111 -1.24 3.50 -2.31
CA CYS A 111 -0.14 3.11 -3.18
C CYS A 111 -0.60 2.21 -4.33
N LEU A 112 -1.45 1.21 -4.08
CA LEU A 112 -1.93 0.28 -5.11
C LEU A 112 -2.78 0.98 -6.18
N ILE A 113 -3.73 1.83 -5.75
CA ILE A 113 -4.59 2.59 -6.67
C ILE A 113 -3.75 3.55 -7.52
N THR A 114 -2.79 4.23 -6.91
CA THR A 114 -1.93 5.19 -7.63
C THR A 114 -0.90 4.49 -8.53
N ALA A 115 -0.44 3.30 -8.16
CA ALA A 115 0.49 2.52 -8.98
C ALA A 115 -0.17 1.86 -10.19
N THR A 116 -1.51 1.76 -10.20
CA THR A 116 -2.26 1.23 -11.34
C THR A 116 -2.52 2.39 -12.31
N PRO A 117 -1.90 2.41 -13.51
CA PRO A 117 -2.10 3.51 -14.45
C PRO A 117 -3.58 3.76 -14.73
N GLY A 118 -3.92 5.05 -14.79
CA GLY A 118 -5.29 5.50 -15.02
C GLY A 118 -6.13 5.73 -13.77
N SER A 119 -5.56 5.63 -12.56
CA SER A 119 -6.21 6.12 -11.33
C SER A 119 -5.24 6.87 -10.42
N ALA A 120 -5.75 7.81 -9.63
CA ALA A 120 -4.99 8.57 -8.65
C ALA A 120 -5.80 8.75 -7.35
N TRP A 121 -5.19 8.38 -6.23
CA TRP A 121 -5.74 8.68 -4.90
C TRP A 121 -5.54 10.16 -4.57
N LEU A 122 -6.60 10.87 -4.22
CA LEU A 122 -6.52 12.31 -3.94
C LEU A 122 -6.65 12.62 -2.47
N GLU A 123 -7.73 12.15 -1.85
CA GLU A 123 -8.07 12.50 -0.48
C GLU A 123 -8.80 11.36 0.21
N TYR A 124 -8.58 11.23 1.52
CA TYR A 124 -9.34 10.33 2.38
C TYR A 124 -10.01 11.12 3.49
N ASP A 125 -11.34 11.15 3.47
CA ASP A 125 -12.16 11.66 4.55
C ASP A 125 -12.29 10.57 5.63
N ARG A 126 -11.65 10.80 6.78
CA ARG A 126 -11.67 9.87 7.91
C ARG A 126 -13.01 9.84 8.64
N GLU A 127 -13.80 10.92 8.62
CA GLU A 127 -15.12 10.95 9.28
C GLU A 127 -16.13 10.15 8.48
N ARG A 128 -16.12 10.30 7.16
CA ARG A 128 -17.02 9.56 6.25
C ARG A 128 -16.50 8.17 5.88
N SER A 129 -15.22 7.90 6.16
CA SER A 129 -14.50 6.73 5.64
C SER A 129 -14.63 6.62 4.12
N THR A 130 -14.46 7.74 3.42
CA THR A 130 -14.63 7.84 1.96
C THR A 130 -13.33 8.32 1.33
N VAL A 131 -12.96 7.72 0.21
CA VAL A 131 -11.83 8.17 -0.60
C VAL A 131 -12.32 8.85 -1.89
N LEU A 132 -11.70 9.98 -2.22
CA LEU A 132 -11.82 10.63 -3.51
C LEU A 132 -10.70 10.14 -4.45
N ILE A 133 -11.11 9.61 -5.61
CA ILE A 133 -10.19 9.03 -6.59
C ILE A 133 -10.47 9.68 -7.95
N HIS A 134 -9.42 10.03 -8.67
CA HIS A 134 -9.53 10.41 -10.07
C HIS A 134 -9.24 9.20 -10.97
N VAL A 135 -10.07 8.96 -11.98
CA VAL A 135 -9.91 7.87 -12.97
C VAL A 135 -9.82 8.46 -14.39
N PHE A 136 -8.87 7.98 -15.18
CA PHE A 136 -8.44 8.56 -16.46
C PHE A 136 -9.22 8.06 -17.69
N ASP A 137 -9.95 6.96 -17.60
CA ASP A 137 -10.83 6.46 -18.67
C ASP A 137 -11.97 5.67 -18.03
N LEU A 138 -12.86 6.39 -17.35
CA LEU A 138 -13.95 5.79 -16.60
C LEU A 138 -15.10 5.42 -17.54
N VAL A 139 -15.35 4.11 -17.67
CA VAL A 139 -16.48 3.56 -18.42
C VAL A 139 -17.69 3.35 -17.51
N ASP A 140 -17.48 2.71 -16.36
CA ASP A 140 -18.49 2.45 -15.33
C ASP A 140 -17.88 2.66 -13.93
N ALA A 141 -18.45 3.60 -13.18
CA ALA A 141 -17.99 3.95 -11.83
C ALA A 141 -18.26 2.83 -10.82
N ASP A 142 -19.43 2.20 -10.90
CA ASP A 142 -19.86 1.20 -9.93
C ASP A 142 -19.07 -0.09 -10.10
N GLU A 143 -18.84 -0.53 -11.35
CA GLU A 143 -18.00 -1.70 -11.65
C GLU A 143 -16.56 -1.49 -11.18
N TRP A 144 -16.01 -0.29 -11.39
CA TRP A 144 -14.65 0.04 -10.95
C TRP A 144 -14.54 -0.02 -9.42
N VAL A 145 -15.49 0.60 -8.72
CA VAL A 145 -15.56 0.60 -7.25
C VAL A 145 -15.70 -0.82 -6.71
N GLU A 146 -16.60 -1.62 -7.29
CA GLU A 146 -16.81 -3.01 -6.88
C GLU A 146 -15.54 -3.84 -7.06
N THR A 147 -14.83 -3.65 -8.17
CA THR A 147 -13.56 -4.33 -8.46
C THR A 147 -12.51 -4.03 -7.39
N ILE A 148 -12.31 -2.75 -7.06
CA ILE A 148 -11.34 -2.33 -6.04
C ILE A 148 -11.72 -2.88 -4.66
N LYS A 149 -12.99 -2.83 -4.30
CA LYS A 149 -13.50 -3.37 -3.03
C LYS A 149 -13.30 -4.87 -2.91
N ASN A 150 -13.71 -5.61 -3.93
CA ASN A 150 -13.68 -7.07 -3.90
C ASN A 150 -12.27 -7.63 -4.01
N ARG A 151 -11.34 -6.93 -4.67
CA ARG A 151 -9.97 -7.41 -4.89
C ARG A 151 -8.97 -6.89 -3.88
N TYR A 152 -8.95 -5.58 -3.61
CA TYR A 152 -7.93 -4.97 -2.76
C TYR A 152 -8.43 -4.73 -1.34
N GLU A 153 -9.57 -4.06 -1.17
CA GLU A 153 -10.09 -3.75 0.16
C GLU A 153 -10.33 -5.03 0.96
N SER A 154 -10.92 -6.06 0.36
CA SER A 154 -11.17 -7.36 1.00
C SER A 154 -9.90 -8.01 1.55
N LEU A 155 -8.81 -8.04 0.76
CA LEU A 155 -7.52 -8.58 1.16
C LEU A 155 -6.86 -7.73 2.23
N LEU A 156 -6.95 -6.41 2.12
CA LEU A 156 -6.38 -5.49 3.11
C LEU A 156 -7.11 -5.56 4.44
N LEU A 157 -8.44 -5.74 4.42
CA LEU A 157 -9.21 -6.06 5.62
C LEU A 157 -8.67 -7.34 6.25
N GLU A 158 -8.57 -8.44 5.51
CA GLU A 158 -7.99 -9.69 6.02
C GLU A 158 -6.56 -9.57 6.60
N ILE A 159 -5.73 -8.69 6.04
CA ILE A 159 -4.34 -8.49 6.45
C ILE A 159 -4.25 -7.63 7.72
N PHE A 160 -5.01 -6.54 7.80
CA PHE A 160 -4.83 -5.49 8.82
C PHE A 160 -5.97 -5.38 9.84
N GLN A 161 -7.14 -5.97 9.57
CA GLN A 161 -8.38 -5.85 10.35
C GLN A 161 -9.15 -7.15 10.52
#